data_AF-L8M3V7-F1
#
_entry.id   AF-L8M3V7-F1
#
_cell.length_a   1.000
_cell.length_b   1.000
_cell.length_c   1.000
_cell.angle_alpha   90.00
_cell.angle_beta   90.00
_cell.angle_gamma   90.00
#
_symmetry.space_group_name_H-M   'P 1'
#
loop_
_entity.id
_entity.type
_entity.pdbx_description
1 polymer ?
#
loop_
_entity_poly.entity_id
_entity_poly.type
_entity_poly.pdbx_seq_one_letter_code
_entity_poly.pdbx_strand_id
1 'polypeptide(L)'
;MKEAVQNAVEAIECHVEGILLDEEDLPTAKDIEEYVSQPDYQGGTWALVEVDLSKLGGKIQRVNITIPERILGKIDSFANHSHQTRSGFLADAALEYMDAHSDHKV
;
A
#
# COMPACT_ATOMS: atom_id res chain seq x y z
N MET A 1 -26.16 3.11 -10.63
CA MET A 1 -25.30 3.52 -9.50
C MET A 1 -24.65 2.33 -8.83
N LYS A 2 -25.41 1.41 -8.21
CA LYS A 2 -24.83 0.26 -7.47
C LYS A 2 -23.89 -0.61 -8.31
N GLU A 3 -24.30 -0.98 -9.51
CA GLU A 3 -23.46 -1.77 -10.44
C GLU A 3 -22.22 -0.99 -10.89
N ALA A 4 -22.35 0.32 -11.17
CA ALA A 4 -21.20 1.14 -11.54
C ALA A 4 -20.15 1.22 -10.42
N VAL A 5 -20.60 1.34 -9.16
CA VAL A 5 -19.73 1.32 -7.98
C VAL A 5 -19.03 -0.03 -7.82
N GLN A 6 -19.77 -1.13 -7.97
CA GLN A 6 -19.21 -2.50 -7.90
C GLN A 6 -18.15 -2.70 -9.00
N ASN A 7 -18.47 -2.36 -10.24
CA ASN A 7 -17.55 -2.51 -11.37
C ASN A 7 -16.31 -1.61 -11.21
N ALA A 8 -16.45 -0.45 -10.58
CA ALA A 8 -15.32 0.43 -10.29
C ALA A 8 -14.35 -0.22 -9.29
N VAL A 9 -14.86 -0.88 -8.24
CA VAL A 9 -14.00 -1.63 -7.29
C VAL A 9 -13.22 -2.71 -8.02
N GLU A 10 -13.89 -3.54 -8.82
CA GLU A 10 -13.25 -4.63 -9.57
C GLU A 10 -12.18 -4.11 -10.55
N ALA A 11 -12.46 -2.98 -11.23
CA ALA A 11 -11.51 -2.35 -12.13
C ALA A 11 -10.28 -1.80 -11.39
N ILE A 12 -10.48 -1.17 -10.22
CA ILE A 12 -9.38 -0.68 -9.38
C ILE A 12 -8.53 -1.86 -8.88
N GLU A 13 -9.16 -2.93 -8.40
CA GLU A 13 -8.46 -4.14 -7.94
C GLU A 13 -7.59 -4.75 -9.05
N CYS A 14 -8.16 -4.94 -10.23
CA CYS A 14 -7.44 -5.48 -11.38
C CYS A 14 -6.28 -4.58 -11.84
N HIS A 15 -6.48 -3.25 -11.84
CA HIS A 15 -5.43 -2.33 -12.24
C HIS A 15 -4.27 -2.29 -11.24
N VAL A 16 -4.59 -2.25 -9.95
CA VAL A 16 -3.58 -2.28 -8.88
C VAL A 16 -2.82 -3.60 -8.91
N GLU A 17 -3.48 -4.74 -9.14
CA GLU A 17 -2.80 -6.02 -9.32
C GLU A 17 -1.79 -5.97 -10.48
N GLY A 18 -2.16 -5.35 -11.61
CA GLY A 18 -1.25 -5.13 -12.74
C GLY A 18 -0.02 -4.30 -12.36
N ILE A 19 -0.21 -3.15 -11.71
CA ILE A 19 0.88 -2.27 -11.24
C ILE A 19 1.85 -3.04 -10.32
N LEU A 20 1.30 -3.83 -9.40
CA LEU A 20 2.11 -4.63 -8.47
C LEU A 20 2.87 -5.76 -9.17
N LEU A 21 2.29 -6.38 -10.20
CA LEU A 21 2.96 -7.41 -11.01
C LEU A 21 4.10 -6.84 -11.83
N ASP A 22 3.97 -5.61 -12.30
CA ASP A 22 4.97 -4.90 -13.09
C ASP A 22 6.05 -4.23 -12.21
N GLU A 23 5.99 -4.40 -10.87
CA GLU A 23 6.89 -3.79 -9.88
C GLU A 23 6.92 -2.25 -9.97
N GLU A 24 5.80 -1.64 -10.38
CA GLU A 24 5.64 -0.18 -10.48
C GLU A 24 5.08 0.42 -9.18
N ASP A 25 5.34 1.72 -8.97
CA ASP A 25 4.85 2.45 -7.81
C ASP A 25 3.34 2.72 -7.90
N LEU A 26 2.63 2.50 -6.79
CA LEU A 26 1.22 2.86 -6.71
C LEU A 26 1.02 4.38 -6.80
N PRO A 27 -0.03 4.85 -7.48
CA PRO A 27 -0.32 6.27 -7.59
C PRO A 27 -0.60 6.89 -6.22
N THR A 28 -0.06 8.08 -5.98
CA THR A 28 -0.29 8.83 -4.74
C THR A 28 -1.73 9.31 -4.65
N ALA A 29 -2.36 9.08 -3.50
CA ALA A 29 -3.69 9.61 -3.21
C ALA A 29 -3.67 11.15 -3.17
N LYS A 30 -4.75 11.76 -3.64
CA LYS A 30 -4.97 13.22 -3.64
C LYS A 30 -6.33 13.54 -3.04
N ASP A 31 -6.48 14.79 -2.61
CA ASP A 31 -7.74 15.28 -2.05
C ASP A 31 -8.83 15.30 -3.12
N ILE A 32 -10.07 14.96 -2.72
CA ILE A 32 -11.20 14.87 -3.65
C ILE A 32 -11.52 16.23 -4.30
N GLU A 33 -11.25 17.32 -3.58
CA GLU A 33 -11.41 18.71 -4.02
C GLU A 33 -10.60 19.02 -5.29
N GLU A 34 -9.44 18.38 -5.45
CA GLU A 34 -8.59 18.53 -6.65
C GLU A 34 -9.28 17.99 -7.91
N TYR A 35 -10.20 17.04 -7.75
CA TYR A 35 -10.94 16.46 -8.86
C TYR A 35 -12.31 17.10 -9.05
N VAL A 36 -13.05 17.40 -7.98
CA VAL A 36 -14.38 18.01 -8.06
C VAL A 36 -14.38 19.33 -8.84
N SER A 37 -13.27 20.08 -8.79
CA SER A 37 -13.13 21.37 -9.47
C SER A 37 -12.77 21.28 -10.97
N GLN A 38 -12.47 20.08 -11.50
CA GLN A 38 -12.01 19.95 -12.88
C GLN A 38 -13.17 20.01 -13.89
N PRO A 39 -13.00 20.72 -15.03
CA PRO A 39 -14.03 20.82 -16.07
C PRO A 39 -14.50 19.47 -16.61
N ASP A 40 -13.59 18.50 -16.72
CA ASP A 40 -13.84 17.18 -17.30
C ASP A 40 -14.81 16.32 -16.49
N TYR A 41 -15.02 16.65 -15.20
CA TYR A 41 -15.91 15.93 -14.30
C TYR A 41 -17.20 16.70 -13.97
N GLN A 42 -17.46 17.82 -14.64
CA GLN A 42 -18.68 18.61 -14.44
C GLN A 42 -19.94 17.82 -14.82
N GLY A 43 -20.97 17.90 -13.97
CA GLY A 43 -22.22 17.16 -14.14
C GLY A 43 -22.14 15.68 -13.76
N GLY A 44 -20.97 15.19 -13.34
CA GLY A 44 -20.78 13.84 -12.80
C GLY A 44 -21.29 13.68 -11.37
N THR A 45 -21.49 12.42 -10.95
CA THR A 45 -21.79 12.06 -9.57
C THR A 45 -20.56 11.43 -8.92
N TRP A 46 -20.22 11.89 -7.72
CA TRP A 46 -19.10 11.36 -6.94
C TRP A 46 -19.55 10.20 -6.05
N ALA A 47 -18.68 9.22 -5.91
CA ALA A 47 -18.83 8.12 -4.95
C ALA A 47 -17.45 7.77 -4.39
N LEU A 48 -17.38 7.50 -3.09
CA LEU A 48 -16.21 6.88 -2.49
C LEU A 48 -16.43 5.36 -2.45
N VAL A 49 -15.39 4.62 -2.78
CA VAL A 49 -15.35 3.16 -2.70
C VAL A 49 -14.19 2.75 -1.83
N GLU A 50 -14.40 1.74 -1.01
CA GLU A 50 -13.36 1.16 -0.16
C GLU A 50 -12.76 -0.03 -0.91
N VAL A 51 -11.45 0.02 -1.14
CA VAL A 51 -10.70 -1.06 -1.77
C VAL A 51 -9.64 -1.54 -0.78
N ASP A 52 -9.73 -2.82 -0.43
CA ASP A 52 -8.80 -3.44 0.51
C ASP A 52 -7.57 -3.98 -0.25
N LEU A 53 -6.57 -3.10 -0.39
CA LEU A 53 -5.32 -3.41 -1.08
C LEU A 53 -4.52 -4.53 -0.39
N SER A 54 -4.81 -4.87 0.87
CA SER A 54 -4.15 -5.98 1.55
C SER A 54 -4.43 -7.34 0.90
N LYS A 55 -5.54 -7.44 0.16
CA LYS A 55 -5.91 -8.63 -0.64
C LYS A 55 -5.15 -8.71 -1.95
N LEU A 56 -4.69 -7.56 -2.46
CA LEU A 56 -3.90 -7.43 -3.68
C LEU A 56 -2.40 -7.52 -3.38
N GLY A 57 -2.03 -7.46 -2.09
CA GLY A 57 -0.68 -7.63 -1.61
C GLY A 57 -0.06 -8.87 -2.23
N GLY A 58 1.00 -8.65 -3.01
CA GLY A 58 1.72 -9.67 -3.75
C GLY A 58 2.00 -10.90 -2.89
N LYS A 59 2.15 -12.05 -3.57
CA LYS A 59 2.30 -13.37 -2.96
C LYS A 59 3.11 -13.34 -1.66
N ILE A 60 2.42 -13.52 -0.53
CA ILE A 60 3.07 -13.56 0.79
C ILE A 60 4.09 -14.71 0.81
N GLN A 61 5.37 -14.36 0.82
CA GLN A 61 6.44 -15.33 0.94
C GLN A 61 6.93 -15.42 2.38
N ARG A 62 6.76 -16.59 3.00
CA ARG A 62 7.38 -16.87 4.30
C ARG A 62 8.88 -17.06 4.11
N VAL A 63 9.67 -16.26 4.81
CA VAL A 63 11.13 -16.34 4.83
C VAL A 63 11.62 -16.77 6.21
N ASN A 64 12.64 -17.64 6.23
CA ASN A 64 13.33 -18.02 7.46
C ASN A 64 14.63 -17.21 7.55
N ILE A 65 14.78 -16.42 8.61
CA ILE A 65 15.94 -15.55 8.82
C ILE A 65 16.52 -15.78 10.22
N THR A 66 17.82 -15.53 10.37
CA THR A 66 18.51 -15.58 11.67
C THR A 66 18.65 -14.16 12.23
N ILE A 67 18.12 -13.94 13.44
CA ILE A 67 18.21 -12.66 14.14
C ILE A 67 18.73 -12.93 15.57
N PRO A 68 19.68 -12.14 16.09
CA PRO A 68 20.09 -12.25 17.49
C PRO A 68 18.91 -12.03 18.45
N GLU A 69 18.77 -12.89 19.46
CA GLU A 69 17.62 -12.89 20.39
C GLU A 69 17.36 -11.52 21.03
N ARG A 70 18.42 -10.83 21.44
CA ARG A 70 18.33 -9.48 22.03
C ARG A 70 17.70 -8.46 21.08
N ILE A 71 17.95 -8.59 19.78
CA ILE A 71 17.38 -7.71 18.75
C ILE A 71 15.93 -8.10 18.49
N LEU A 72 15.64 -9.40 18.40
CA LEU A 72 14.28 -9.89 18.22
C LEU A 72 13.34 -9.41 19.35
N GLY A 73 13.80 -9.48 20.61
CA GLY A 73 13.01 -8.99 21.75
C GLY A 73 12.72 -7.48 21.69
N LYS A 74 13.64 -6.66 21.15
CA LYS A 74 13.40 -5.23 20.93
C LYS A 74 12.36 -4.99 19.82
N ILE A 75 12.46 -5.74 18.72
CA ILE A 75 11.51 -5.66 17.61
C ILE A 75 10.11 -6.02 18.11
N ASP A 76 9.96 -7.14 18.80
CA ASP A 76 8.66 -7.60 19.31
C ASP A 76 8.05 -6.60 20.31
N SER A 77 8.89 -6.05 21.20
CA SER A 77 8.44 -5.02 22.13
C SER A 77 7.92 -3.80 21.36
N PHE A 78 8.67 -3.28 20.40
CA PHE A 78 8.28 -2.09 19.65
C PHE A 78 7.01 -2.32 18.80
N ALA A 79 6.95 -3.45 18.08
CA ALA A 79 5.80 -3.81 17.26
C ALA A 79 4.51 -3.93 18.11
N ASN A 80 4.60 -4.57 19.28
CA ASN A 80 3.47 -4.68 20.20
C ASN A 80 2.99 -3.31 20.73
N HIS A 81 3.92 -2.43 21.13
CA HIS A 81 3.57 -1.07 21.59
C HIS A 81 2.97 -0.22 20.47
N SER A 82 3.32 -0.49 19.22
CA SER A 82 2.84 0.26 18.04
C SER A 82 1.63 -0.40 17.37
N HIS A 83 1.06 -1.45 17.97
CA HIS A 83 -0.04 -2.24 17.39
C HIS A 83 0.25 -2.80 15.98
N GLN A 84 1.51 -3.12 15.69
CA GLN A 84 1.95 -3.70 14.41
C GLN A 84 2.33 -5.17 14.57
N THR A 85 2.33 -5.90 13.45
CA THR A 85 2.93 -7.25 13.41
C THR A 85 4.44 -7.15 13.22
N ARG A 86 5.19 -8.18 13.70
CA ARG A 86 6.64 -8.26 13.49
C ARG A 86 7.02 -8.13 12.02
N SER A 87 6.33 -8.85 11.14
CA SER A 87 6.59 -8.84 9.70
C SER A 87 6.26 -7.48 9.06
N GLY A 88 5.17 -6.84 9.48
CA GLY A 88 4.82 -5.49 9.01
C GLY A 88 5.89 -4.48 9.38
N PHE A 89 6.25 -4.42 10.67
CA PHE A 89 7.31 -3.53 11.14
C PHE A 89 8.65 -3.74 10.41
N LEU A 90 9.06 -5.00 10.20
CA LEU A 90 10.30 -5.31 9.48
C LEU A 90 10.25 -4.90 8.00
N ALA A 91 9.10 -5.04 7.35
CA ALA A 91 8.91 -4.61 5.96
C ALA A 91 8.96 -3.08 5.85
N ASP A 92 8.21 -2.37 6.71
CA ASP A 92 8.17 -0.91 6.73
C ASP A 92 9.55 -0.31 6.98
N ALA A 93 10.28 -0.83 7.99
CA ALA A 93 11.63 -0.38 8.30
C ALA A 93 12.63 -0.65 7.17
N ALA A 94 12.46 -1.75 6.42
CA ALA A 94 13.30 -2.05 5.28
C ALA A 94 13.03 -1.10 4.11
N LEU A 95 11.75 -0.80 3.81
CA LEU A 95 11.35 0.17 2.79
C LEU A 95 11.89 1.56 3.13
N GLU A 96 11.63 2.06 4.34
CA GLU A 96 12.13 3.37 4.80
C GLU A 96 13.65 3.46 4.69
N TYR A 97 14.36 2.39 5.07
CA TYR A 97 15.82 2.34 4.93
C TYR A 97 16.26 2.40 3.46
N MET A 98 15.62 1.64 2.57
CA MET A 98 15.96 1.64 1.14
C MET A 98 15.68 3.00 0.49
N ASP A 99 14.56 3.64 0.81
CA ASP A 99 14.19 4.97 0.31
C ASP A 99 15.16 6.06 0.79
N ALA A 100 15.60 5.98 2.04
CA ALA A 100 16.60 6.91 2.57
C ALA A 100 18.00 6.73 1.94
N HIS A 101 18.26 5.61 1.25
CA HIS A 101 19.56 5.25 0.70
C HIS A 101 19.55 5.04 -0.83
N SER A 102 18.42 5.27 -1.49
CA SER A 102 18.27 5.15 -2.95
C SER A 102 18.84 6.37 -3.72
N ASP A 103 19.21 7.44 -3.02
CA ASP A 103 19.86 8.65 -3.57
C ASP A 103 21.37 8.49 -3.89
N HIS A 104 21.86 7.25 -4.04
CA HIS A 104 23.25 6.98 -4.43
C HIS A 104 23.36 5.90 -5.50
N LYS A 105 22.87 6.20 -6.70
CA LYS A 105 23.34 5.56 -7.95
C LYS A 105 23.29 6.54 -9.13
N VAL A 106 24.46 7.09 -9.43
CA VAL A 106 24.87 7.50 -10.78
C VAL A 106 25.16 6.25 -11.60
#